data_AF-A0AA86MCT2-F1
#
_entry.id   AF-A0AA86MCT2-F1
#
_cell.length_a   1.000
_cell.length_b   1.000
_cell.length_c   1.000
_cell.angle_alpha   90.00
_cell.angle_beta   90.00
_cell.angle_gamma   90.00
#
_symmetry.space_group_name_H-M   'P 1'
#
loop_
_entity.id
_entity.type
_entity.pdbx_description
1 polymer ?
#
loop_
_entity_poly.entity_id
_entity_poly.type
_entity_poly.pdbx_seq_one_letter_code
_entity_poly.pdbx_strand_id
1 'polypeptide(L)' 'MKNENIIIGEAIIFLLETQPREKFSRSMLEQYLTDLYIEKYESSSSVDEVELYLSALEKIKFNPQ' A
#
# COMPACT_ATOMS: atom_id res chain seq x y z
N MET A 1 4.57 13.52 2.82
CA MET A 1 3.17 13.96 3.07
C MET A 1 2.29 13.99 1.82
N LYS A 2 2.82 13.86 0.58
CA LYS A 2 1.98 13.64 -0.62
C LYS A 2 2.24 12.28 -1.30
N ASN A 3 3.45 11.72 -1.18
CA ASN A 3 3.85 10.56 -1.97
C ASN A 3 3.24 9.26 -1.43
N GLU A 4 3.04 9.13 -0.12
CA GLU A 4 2.47 7.92 0.46
C GLU A 4 0.98 7.75 0.09
N ASN A 5 0.25 8.85 -0.08
CA ASN A 5 -1.14 8.82 -0.52
C ASN A 5 -1.26 8.43 -2.00
N ILE A 6 -0.22 8.70 -2.81
CA ILE A 6 -0.17 8.26 -4.22
C ILE A 6 -0.06 6.74 -4.27
N ILE A 7 0.83 6.14 -3.48
CA ILE A 7 0.99 4.67 -3.38
C ILE A 7 -0.34 4.02 -2.96
N ILE A 8 -1.03 4.58 -1.97
CA ILE A 8 -2.34 4.08 -1.54
C ILE A 8 -3.38 4.20 -2.67
N GLY A 9 -3.41 5.34 -3.37
CA GLY A 9 -4.33 5.57 -4.48
C GLY A 9 -4.11 4.59 -5.63
N GLU A 10 -2.86 4.35 -6.02
CA GLU A 10 -2.48 3.38 -7.04
C GLU A 10 -2.87 1.96 -6.63
N ALA A 11 -2.62 1.58 -5.38
CA ALA A 11 -3.03 0.29 -4.84
C ALA A 11 -4.55 0.08 -4.89
N ILE A 12 -5.34 1.11 -4.56
CA ILE A 12 -6.80 1.07 -4.66
C ILE A 12 -7.25 0.90 -6.12
N ILE A 13 -6.70 1.69 -7.04
CA ILE A 13 -7.04 1.61 -8.48
C ILE A 13 -6.72 0.21 -8.99
N PHE A 14 -5.52 -0.31 -8.72
CA PHE A 14 -5.10 -1.64 -9.12
C PHE A 14 -6.04 -2.74 -8.59
N LEU A 15 -6.43 -2.69 -7.32
CA LEU A 15 -7.34 -3.66 -6.74
C LEU A 15 -8.75 -3.56 -7.33
N LEU A 16 -9.24 -2.36 -7.65
CA LEU A 16 -10.55 -2.17 -8.30
C LEU A 16 -10.56 -2.61 -9.77
N GLU A 17 -9.42 -2.59 -10.45
CA GLU A 17 -9.28 -3.07 -11.84
C GLU A 17 -9.10 -4.59 -11.92
N THR A 18 -8.42 -5.18 -10.93
CA THR A 18 -8.08 -6.61 -10.93
C THR A 18 -9.09 -7.48 -10.18
N GLN A 19 -9.93 -6.91 -9.32
CA GLN A 19 -10.92 -7.63 -8.53
C GLN A 19 -12.33 -7.11 -8.78
N PRO A 20 -13.36 -7.96 -8.66
CA PRO A 20 -14.75 -7.49 -8.61
C PRO A 20 -14.91 -6.47 -7.49
N ARG A 21 -15.53 -5.32 -7.79
CA ARG A 21 -15.71 -4.22 -6.81
C ARG A 21 -16.36 -4.67 -5.50
N GLU A 22 -17.28 -5.62 -5.56
CA GLU A 22 -17.98 -6.20 -4.41
C GLU A 22 -17.05 -6.94 -3.42
N LYS A 23 -15.84 -7.31 -3.87
CA LYS A 23 -14.83 -7.99 -3.05
C LYS A 23 -13.80 -7.04 -2.45
N PHE A 24 -13.74 -5.79 -2.90
CA PHE A 24 -12.76 -4.84 -2.37
C PHE A 24 -12.98 -4.65 -0.86
N SER A 25 -11.90 -4.78 -0.10
CA SER A 25 -11.92 -4.62 1.35
C SER A 25 -10.62 -4.02 1.86
N ARG A 26 -10.67 -3.42 3.05
CA ARG A 26 -9.49 -2.83 3.70
C ARG A 26 -8.39 -3.86 3.93
N SER A 27 -8.74 -5.09 4.28
CA SER A 27 -7.77 -6.17 4.48
C SER A 27 -7.03 -6.54 3.19
N MET A 28 -7.70 -6.51 2.03
CA MET A 28 -7.04 -6.72 0.74
C MET A 28 -6.07 -5.58 0.42
N LEU A 29 -6.46 -4.33 0.69
CA LEU A 29 -5.57 -3.18 0.53
C LEU A 29 -4.35 -3.27 1.45
N GLU A 30 -4.56 -3.66 2.71
CA GLU A 30 -3.47 -3.86 3.68
C GLU A 30 -2.51 -4.97 3.26
N GLN A 31 -3.04 -6.11 2.79
CA GLN A 31 -2.22 -7.22 2.31
C GLN A 31 -1.38 -6.78 1.10
N TYR A 32 -2.02 -6.13 0.12
CA TYR A 32 -1.33 -5.67 -1.08
C TYR A 32 -0.22 -4.66 -0.77
N LEU A 33 -0.48 -3.69 0.12
CA LEU A 33 0.54 -2.74 0.57
C LEU A 33 1.66 -3.40 1.39
N THR A 34 1.34 -4.48 2.12
CA THR A 34 2.35 -5.29 2.83
C THR A 34 3.27 -5.99 1.84
N ASP A 35 2.71 -6.60 0.80
CA ASP A 35 3.48 -7.30 -0.23
C ASP A 35 4.39 -6.30 -1.00
N LEU A 36 3.86 -5.12 -1.34
CA LEU A 36 4.65 -4.04 -1.96
C LEU A 36 5.78 -3.55 -1.05
N TYR A 37 5.52 -3.39 0.25
CA TYR A 37 6.55 -2.99 1.21
C TYR A 37 7.66 -4.04 1.29
N ILE A 38 7.32 -5.32 1.37
CA ILE A 38 8.30 -6.43 1.40
C ILE A 38 9.13 -6.43 0.12
N GLU A 39 8.48 -6.32 -1.05
CA GLU A 39 9.18 -6.24 -2.34
C GLU A 39 10.20 -5.10 -2.34
N LYS A 40 9.81 -3.91 -1.87
CA LYS A 40 10.71 -2.75 -1.81
C LYS A 40 11.81 -2.89 -0.78
N TYR A 41 11.53 -3.50 0.37
CA TYR A 41 12.52 -3.81 1.39
C TYR A 41 13.62 -4.74 0.85
N GLU A 42 13.25 -5.72 0.02
CA GLU A 42 14.19 -6.69 -0.55
C GLU A 42 14.95 -6.17 -1.79
N SER A 43 14.31 -5.32 -2.59
CA SER A 43 14.83 -4.93 -3.92
C SER A 43 15.38 -3.50 -4.01
N SER A 44 14.95 -2.57 -3.16
CA SER A 44 15.36 -1.17 -3.26
C SER A 44 16.69 -0.92 -2.55
N SER A 45 17.55 -0.13 -3.20
CA SER A 45 18.77 0.41 -2.58
C SER A 45 18.54 1.75 -1.86
N SER A 46 17.31 2.28 -1.88
CA SER A 46 16.95 3.56 -1.26
C SER A 46 16.14 3.34 0.01
N VAL A 47 16.72 3.71 1.15
CA VAL A 47 16.01 3.68 2.44
C VAL A 47 14.78 4.58 2.43
N ASP A 48 14.89 5.76 1.81
CA ASP A 48 13.76 6.70 1.69
C ASP A 48 12.58 6.09 0.91
N GLU A 49 12.86 5.28 -0.12
CA GLU A 49 11.81 4.56 -0.84
C GLU A 49 11.16 3.51 0.06
N VAL A 50 11.95 2.71 0.78
CA VAL A 50 11.42 1.69 1.71
C VAL A 50 10.56 2.33 2.81
N GLU A 51 11.02 3.43 3.41
CA GLU A 51 10.28 4.18 4.44
C GLU A 51 8.98 4.79 3.90
N LEU A 52 8.97 5.18 2.62
CA LEU A 52 7.78 5.71 1.97
C LEU A 52 6.68 4.65 1.84
N TYR A 53 7.04 3.42 1.44
CA TYR A 53 6.09 2.31 1.34
C TYR A 53 5.63 1.84 2.73
N LEU A 54 6.54 1.84 3.72
CA LEU A 54 6.17 1.58 5.12
C LEU A 54 5.15 2.61 5.62
N SER A 55 5.39 3.90 5.36
CA SER A 55 4.46 4.98 5.75
C SER A 55 3.08 4.83 5.10
N ALA A 56 3.02 4.37 3.85
CA ALA A 56 1.76 4.07 3.16
C ALA A 56 1.00 2.92 3.83
N LEU A 57 1.70 1.84 4.18
CA LEU A 57 1.13 0.70 4.90
C LEU A 57 0.62 1.10 6.29
N GLU A 58 1.40 1.88 7.04
CA GLU A 58 1.04 2.33 8.39
C GLU A 58 -0.25 3.15 8.40
N LYS A 59 -0.49 4.00 7.40
CA LYS A 59 -1.77 4.75 7.31
C LYS A 59 -2.99 3.84 7.18
N ILE A 60 -2.83 2.68 6.56
CA ILE A 60 -3.91 1.70 6.43
C ILE A 60 -4.01 0.81 7.67
N LYS A 61 -2.90 0.46 8.32
CA LYS A 61 -2.91 -0.33 9.57
C LYS A 61 -3.42 0.47 10.77
N PHE A 62 -2.95 1.69 10.94
CA PHE A 62 -3.19 2.49 12.14
C PHE A 62 -4.43 3.38 12.10
N ASN A 63 -5.26 3.33 11.06
CA ASN A 63 -6.49 4.11 11.07
C ASN A 63 -7.50 3.47 12.06
N PRO A 64 -7.69 4.03 13.27
CA PRO A 64 -8.65 3.53 14.24
C PRO A 64 -10.00 4.12 13.80
N GLN A 65 -10.76 3.37 13.02
CA GLN A 65 -12.19 3.64 12.94
C GLN A 65 -12.85 3.09 14.21
#